data_AF-A0A9Q0CAZ3-F1
#
_entry.id   AF-A0A9Q0CAZ3-F1
#
_cell.length_a   1.000
_cell.length_b   1.000
_cell.length_c   1.000
_cell.angle_alpha   90.00
_cell.angle_beta   90.00
_cell.angle_gamma   90.00
#
_symmetry.space_group_name_H-M   'P 1'
#
loop_
_entity.id
_entity.type
_entity.pdbx_description
1 polymer ?
#
loop_
_entity_poly.entity_id
_entity_poly.type
_entity_poly.pdbx_seq_one_letter_code
_entity_poly.pdbx_strand_id
1 'polypeptide(L)'
;MFALAVGAIIDFIVYLVIPHHKIVIFDANLTRFELAAGTTTFLSYSLRFTVSIHNNVWHDKADYHDMEVDCNYNGEQFDSRELGDFMLKPRRTRLFNLSRSGNSTIDLASNEDNAFKRSNETGFFDLEIWLRGKRIFKTSEGDHHVHLSYQCKLRLQLITSQNSTTQDSFKPVKCH
;
A
#
# COMPACT_ATOMS: atom_id res chain seq x y z
N MET A 1 43.40 8.02 -9.24
CA MET A 1 43.21 8.24 -10.69
C MET A 1 42.83 6.93 -11.38
N PHE A 2 43.55 5.82 -11.14
CA PHE A 2 42.90 4.51 -11.09
C PHE A 2 42.11 4.34 -9.77
N ALA A 3 41.16 3.38 -9.75
CA ALA A 3 40.42 2.78 -8.62
C ALA A 3 39.66 3.71 -7.65
N LEU A 4 40.30 4.70 -7.02
CA LEU A 4 39.64 5.67 -6.12
C LEU A 4 38.56 6.50 -6.84
N ALA A 5 38.71 6.67 -8.15
CA ALA A 5 37.76 7.32 -9.06
C ALA A 5 37.00 6.30 -9.93
N VAL A 6 36.76 5.10 -9.37
CA VAL A 6 35.82 4.08 -9.83
C VAL A 6 34.99 3.61 -8.63
N GLY A 7 35.59 3.56 -7.44
CA GLY A 7 34.94 3.29 -6.15
C GLY A 7 33.90 4.35 -5.75
N ALA A 8 34.24 5.65 -5.72
CA ALA A 8 33.32 6.75 -5.31
C ALA A 8 32.10 6.99 -6.24
N ILE A 9 31.89 6.09 -7.18
CA ILE A 9 31.29 6.25 -8.52
C ILE A 9 30.48 5.01 -8.87
N ILE A 10 31.00 3.85 -8.43
CA ILE A 10 30.30 2.93 -7.55
C ILE A 10 29.75 3.74 -6.33
N ASP A 11 30.09 3.54 -5.06
CA ASP A 11 29.59 4.18 -3.80
C ASP A 11 28.27 5.00 -3.80
N PHE A 12 28.12 6.04 -4.63
CA PHE A 12 26.84 6.61 -5.04
C PHE A 12 25.81 5.57 -5.56
N ILE A 13 26.25 4.39 -6.05
CA ILE A 13 25.51 3.42 -6.91
C ILE A 13 24.05 3.27 -6.52
N VAL A 14 23.92 3.00 -5.23
CA VAL A 14 22.80 2.33 -4.60
C VAL A 14 22.68 2.91 -3.20
N TYR A 15 23.77 3.34 -2.54
CA TYR A 15 23.89 3.73 -1.10
C TYR A 15 22.85 4.72 -0.58
N LEU A 16 22.23 5.48 -1.48
CA LEU A 16 20.89 6.02 -1.32
C LEU A 16 19.79 4.93 -1.14
N VAL A 17 20.07 3.76 -0.50
CA VAL A 17 19.45 2.40 -0.68
C VAL A 17 17.99 2.28 -0.24
N ILE A 18 17.16 3.19 -0.73
CA ILE A 18 15.91 2.88 -1.41
C ILE A 18 15.07 1.87 -0.59
N PRO A 19 14.49 2.33 0.53
CA PRO A 19 13.60 3.48 0.48
C PRO A 19 14.01 4.72 1.28
N HIS A 20 14.39 5.77 0.56
CA HIS A 20 14.25 7.15 1.04
C HIS A 20 12.87 7.72 0.73
N HIS A 21 11.83 6.93 0.97
CA HIS A 21 10.46 7.39 0.92
C HIS A 21 9.68 6.92 2.14
N LYS A 22 8.85 7.80 2.69
CA LYS A 22 7.96 7.50 3.80
C LYS A 22 6.60 7.21 3.20
N ILE A 23 6.14 5.97 3.35
CA ILE A 23 4.82 5.53 2.90
C ILE A 23 3.94 5.34 4.11
N VAL A 24 2.80 6.03 4.10
CA VAL A 24 1.85 6.05 5.20
C VAL A 24 0.44 6.02 4.62
N ILE A 25 -0.41 5.12 5.12
CA ILE A 25 -1.85 5.28 4.99
C ILE A 25 -2.26 6.39 5.96
N PHE A 26 -2.69 7.53 5.42
CA PHE A 26 -2.99 8.73 6.21
C PHE A 26 -4.42 8.72 6.75
N ASP A 27 -5.35 8.21 5.94
CA ASP A 27 -6.77 8.07 6.22
C ASP A 27 -7.25 6.75 5.61
N ALA A 28 -8.20 6.08 6.25
CA ALA A 28 -8.84 4.87 5.74
C ALA A 28 -10.23 4.65 6.36
N ASN A 29 -11.15 4.14 5.55
CA ASN A 29 -12.55 3.99 5.87
C ASN A 29 -13.11 2.77 5.12
N LEU A 30 -13.74 1.87 5.87
CA LEU A 30 -14.41 0.66 5.37
C LEU A 30 -15.90 0.79 5.65
N THR A 31 -16.72 0.94 4.62
CA THR A 31 -18.19 1.13 4.74
C THR A 31 -18.99 -0.10 4.36
N ARG A 32 -18.35 -1.08 3.68
CA ARG A 32 -18.94 -2.38 3.38
C ARG A 32 -17.84 -3.44 3.36
N PHE A 33 -18.09 -4.58 4.00
CA PHE A 33 -17.23 -5.75 3.96
C PHE A 33 -18.05 -7.00 4.31
N GLU A 34 -18.53 -7.70 3.29
CA GLU A 34 -19.52 -8.78 3.41
C GLU A 34 -19.02 -10.01 2.66
N LEU A 35 -18.93 -11.16 3.35
CA LEU A 35 -18.54 -12.43 2.77
C LEU A 35 -19.77 -13.30 2.49
N ALA A 36 -19.94 -13.72 1.24
CA ALA A 36 -20.92 -14.70 0.81
C ALA A 36 -20.20 -16.00 0.45
N ALA A 37 -20.21 -16.96 1.38
CA ALA A 37 -19.68 -18.31 1.18
C ALA A 37 -20.72 -19.19 0.46
N GLY A 38 -20.26 -20.01 -0.50
CA GLY A 38 -21.08 -20.92 -1.31
C GLY A 38 -20.20 -21.96 -2.00
N THR A 39 -20.50 -22.33 -3.24
CA THR A 39 -19.54 -23.08 -4.09
C THR A 39 -18.32 -22.24 -4.49
N THR A 40 -18.41 -20.93 -4.32
CA THR A 40 -17.37 -19.95 -4.57
C THR A 40 -17.56 -18.83 -3.55
N THR A 41 -16.48 -18.40 -2.90
CA THR A 41 -16.53 -17.37 -1.86
C THR A 41 -16.39 -15.99 -2.49
N PHE A 42 -17.39 -15.14 -2.27
CA PHE A 42 -17.43 -13.77 -2.78
C PHE A 42 -17.32 -12.76 -1.64
N LEU A 43 -16.45 -11.76 -1.81
CA LEU A 43 -16.28 -10.64 -0.90
C LEU A 43 -16.81 -9.36 -1.56
N SER A 44 -17.90 -8.83 -1.03
CA SER A 44 -18.43 -7.50 -1.36
C SER A 44 -17.79 -6.44 -0.47
N TYR A 45 -17.17 -5.41 -1.04
CA TYR A 45 -16.46 -4.38 -0.28
C TYR A 45 -16.76 -2.96 -0.75
N SER A 46 -16.54 -2.00 0.15
CA SER A 46 -16.50 -0.56 -0.12
C SER A 46 -15.43 0.05 0.77
N LEU A 47 -14.27 0.32 0.17
CA LEU A 47 -13.04 0.70 0.84
C LEU A 47 -12.53 2.03 0.25
N ARG A 48 -12.21 2.97 1.12
CA ARG A 48 -11.55 4.23 0.79
C ARG A 48 -10.32 4.41 1.67
N PHE A 49 -9.21 4.84 1.09
CA PHE A 49 -8.01 5.17 1.83
C PHE A 49 -7.12 6.17 1.07
N THR A 50 -6.27 6.87 1.81
CA THR A 50 -5.32 7.84 1.25
C THR A 50 -3.90 7.36 1.50
N VAL A 51 -3.22 6.94 0.43
CA VAL A 51 -1.79 6.61 0.47
C VAL A 51 -0.99 7.91 0.36
N SER A 52 -0.11 8.14 1.34
CA SER A 52 0.86 9.23 1.35
C SER A 52 2.23 8.69 1.00
N ILE A 53 2.80 9.15 -0.12
CA ILE A 53 4.17 8.81 -0.55
C ILE A 53 5.00 10.10 -0.49
N HIS A 54 5.96 10.14 0.42
CA HIS A 54 6.85 11.29 0.62
C HIS A 54 8.29 10.96 0.25
N ASN A 55 8.90 11.75 -0.63
CA ASN A 55 10.33 11.66 -0.94
C ASN A 55 11.16 12.29 0.20
N ASN A 56 11.80 11.46 1.04
CA ASN A 56 12.68 11.92 2.12
C ASN A 56 14.01 12.50 1.59
N VAL A 57 14.40 12.23 0.34
CA VAL A 57 15.62 12.78 -0.27
C VAL A 57 15.49 14.29 -0.41
N TRP A 58 16.58 15.00 -0.11
CA TRP A 58 16.61 16.46 -0.05
C TRP A 58 17.20 17.13 -1.30
N HIS A 59 18.01 16.41 -2.07
CA HIS A 59 18.71 16.92 -3.25
C HIS A 59 18.17 16.33 -4.57
N ASP A 60 17.71 15.08 -4.58
CA ASP A 60 17.28 14.38 -5.78
C ASP A 60 15.76 14.06 -5.81
N LYS A 61 15.24 13.96 -7.03
CA LYS A 61 13.89 13.51 -7.33
C LYS A 61 13.77 11.98 -7.18
N ALA A 62 12.54 11.50 -7.25
CA ALA A 62 12.23 10.08 -7.22
C ALA A 62 11.23 9.77 -8.34
N ASP A 63 11.68 9.08 -9.38
CA ASP A 63 10.84 8.63 -10.50
C ASP A 63 10.35 7.20 -10.21
N TYR A 64 9.02 7.04 -10.11
CA TYR A 64 8.34 5.79 -9.84
C TYR A 64 7.59 5.31 -11.09
N HIS A 65 7.62 4.01 -11.34
CA HIS A 65 7.02 3.37 -12.51
C HIS A 65 6.26 2.10 -12.12
N ASP A 66 5.26 1.73 -12.91
CA ASP A 66 4.43 0.53 -12.71
C ASP A 66 3.87 0.43 -11.27
N MET A 67 3.54 1.58 -10.66
CA MET A 67 3.12 1.60 -9.26
C MET A 67 1.69 1.10 -9.14
N GLU A 68 1.48 0.09 -8.31
CA GLU A 68 0.20 -0.57 -8.08
C GLU A 68 -0.09 -0.67 -6.58
N VAL A 69 -1.38 -0.69 -6.23
CA VAL A 69 -1.86 -0.97 -4.87
C VAL A 69 -2.77 -2.17 -4.91
N ASP A 70 -2.36 -3.23 -4.22
CA ASP A 70 -3.17 -4.43 -4.01
C ASP A 70 -3.80 -4.37 -2.61
N CYS A 71 -5.06 -4.75 -2.51
CA CYS A 71 -5.76 -4.86 -1.23
C CYS A 71 -6.03 -6.34 -0.97
N ASN A 72 -5.50 -6.84 0.15
CA ASN A 72 -5.58 -8.24 0.54
C ASN A 72 -6.30 -8.39 1.89
N TYR A 73 -6.96 -9.52 2.08
CA TYR A 73 -7.60 -9.95 3.31
C TYR A 73 -7.21 -11.40 3.58
N ASN A 74 -6.62 -11.66 4.74
CA ASN A 74 -6.07 -12.96 5.14
C ASN A 74 -5.13 -13.58 4.07
N GLY A 75 -4.29 -12.73 3.46
CA GLY A 75 -3.36 -13.10 2.37
C GLY A 75 -3.96 -13.00 0.97
N GLU A 76 -5.27 -13.24 0.80
CA GLU A 76 -5.95 -13.26 -0.49
C GLU A 76 -6.25 -11.86 -1.03
N GLN A 77 -5.97 -11.65 -2.32
CA GLN A 77 -6.17 -10.36 -3.00
C GLN A 77 -7.61 -10.18 -3.45
N PHE A 78 -8.25 -9.05 -3.07
CA PHE A 78 -9.64 -8.73 -3.44
C PHE A 78 -9.79 -7.42 -4.24
N ASP A 79 -8.76 -6.60 -4.29
CA ASP A 79 -8.70 -5.40 -5.15
C ASP A 79 -7.28 -5.18 -5.66
N SER A 80 -7.16 -4.54 -6.82
CA SER A 80 -5.91 -4.01 -7.35
C SER A 80 -6.18 -2.71 -8.10
N ARG A 81 -5.27 -1.75 -7.97
CA ARG A 81 -5.34 -0.48 -8.69
C ARG A 81 -3.96 0.06 -9.02
N GLU A 82 -3.74 0.32 -10.31
CA GLU A 82 -2.63 1.13 -10.80
C GLU A 82 -2.71 2.57 -10.28
N LEU A 83 -1.59 3.05 -9.72
CA LEU A 83 -1.30 4.47 -9.52
C LEU A 83 -0.59 5.08 -10.74
N GLY A 84 -0.01 4.23 -11.58
CA GLY A 84 0.77 4.60 -12.76
C GLY A 84 2.09 5.27 -12.42
N ASP A 85 2.73 5.83 -13.45
CA ASP A 85 4.04 6.45 -13.35
C ASP A 85 3.98 7.87 -12.74
N PHE A 86 4.93 8.20 -11.86
CA PHE A 86 5.03 9.54 -11.30
C PHE A 86 6.41 9.93 -10.77
N MET A 87 6.71 11.23 -10.84
CA MET A 87 7.91 11.83 -10.25
C MET A 87 7.57 12.63 -8.97
N LEU A 88 8.37 12.45 -7.91
CA LEU A 88 8.35 13.30 -6.72
C LEU A 88 9.62 14.16 -6.62
N LYS A 89 9.44 15.48 -6.55
CA LYS A 89 10.52 16.44 -6.25
C LYS A 89 11.09 16.21 -4.82
N PRO A 90 12.33 16.66 -4.52
CA PRO A 90 12.92 16.50 -3.19
C PRO A 90 12.03 17.06 -2.07
N ARG A 91 11.96 16.37 -0.92
CA ARG A 91 11.10 16.69 0.24
C ARG A 91 9.61 16.88 -0.06
N ARG A 92 9.09 16.40 -1.20
CA ARG A 92 7.66 16.52 -1.54
C ARG A 92 6.89 15.22 -1.29
N THR A 93 5.62 15.41 -0.94
CA THR A 93 4.62 14.36 -0.73
C THR A 93 3.61 14.39 -1.87
N ARG A 94 3.20 13.21 -2.34
CA ARG A 94 1.97 13.05 -3.13
C ARG A 94 0.97 12.20 -2.33
N LEU A 95 -0.29 12.58 -2.42
CA LEU A 95 -1.41 11.85 -1.82
C LEU A 95 -2.19 11.16 -2.96
N PHE A 96 -2.51 9.90 -2.76
CA PHE A 96 -3.35 9.11 -3.66
C PHE A 96 -4.63 8.75 -2.91
N ASN A 97 -5.72 9.43 -3.25
CA ASN A 97 -7.03 9.17 -2.67
C ASN A 97 -7.68 8.03 -3.46
N LEU A 98 -7.69 6.84 -2.87
CA LEU A 98 -8.25 5.64 -3.48
C LEU A 98 -9.62 5.37 -2.87
N SER A 99 -10.60 5.08 -3.71
CA SER A 99 -11.96 4.74 -3.31
C SER A 99 -12.49 3.74 -4.31
N ARG A 100 -12.89 2.56 -3.85
CA ARG A 100 -13.48 1.51 -4.68
C ARG A 100 -14.57 0.80 -3.91
N SER A 101 -15.64 0.47 -4.61
CA SER A 101 -16.65 -0.49 -4.16
C SER A 101 -16.74 -1.57 -5.23
N GLY A 102 -16.89 -2.82 -4.83
CA GLY A 102 -16.82 -3.93 -5.77
C GLY A 102 -17.14 -5.27 -5.11
N ASN A 103 -17.07 -6.31 -5.92
CA ASN A 103 -17.16 -7.70 -5.50
C ASN A 103 -15.94 -8.43 -6.06
N SER A 104 -15.26 -9.26 -5.26
CA SER A 104 -14.21 -10.17 -5.73
C SER A 104 -14.56 -11.61 -5.35
N THR A 105 -14.13 -12.56 -6.16
CA THR A 105 -13.91 -13.92 -5.68
C THR A 105 -12.61 -13.94 -4.88
N ILE A 106 -12.56 -14.66 -3.76
CA ILE A 106 -11.34 -14.91 -2.97
C ILE A 106 -11.32 -16.37 -2.50
N ASP A 107 -10.14 -16.99 -2.42
CA ASP A 107 -9.99 -18.38 -1.98
C ASP A 107 -9.65 -18.46 -0.49
N LEU A 108 -10.66 -18.27 0.36
CA LEU A 108 -10.49 -18.39 1.81
C LEU A 108 -10.45 -19.86 2.23
N ALA A 109 -9.36 -20.26 2.86
CA ALA A 109 -9.27 -21.56 3.52
C ALA A 109 -10.35 -21.70 4.62
N SER A 110 -10.83 -22.92 4.86
CA SER A 110 -12.00 -23.19 5.73
C SER A 110 -11.90 -22.68 7.20
N ASN A 111 -10.69 -22.40 7.69
CA ASN A 111 -10.45 -21.75 8.98
C ASN A 111 -10.69 -20.22 8.92
N GLU A 112 -10.45 -19.59 7.77
CA GLU A 112 -10.58 -18.14 7.55
C GLU A 112 -12.05 -17.69 7.49
N ASP A 113 -12.99 -18.53 7.07
CA ASP A 113 -14.44 -18.28 7.19
C ASP A 113 -14.86 -18.04 8.66
N ASN A 114 -14.25 -18.77 9.59
CA ASN A 114 -14.51 -18.59 11.02
C ASN A 114 -13.76 -17.38 11.60
N ALA A 115 -12.62 -17.00 11.00
CA ALA A 115 -11.97 -15.72 11.30
C ALA A 115 -12.85 -14.55 10.85
N PHE A 116 -13.40 -14.60 9.62
CA PHE A 116 -14.33 -13.59 9.11
C PHE A 116 -15.55 -13.41 10.00
N LYS A 117 -16.18 -14.50 10.46
CA LYS A 117 -17.33 -14.42 11.39
C LYS A 117 -16.99 -13.66 12.68
N ARG A 118 -15.85 -13.95 13.30
CA ARG A 118 -15.37 -13.24 14.50
C ARG A 118 -15.05 -11.77 14.21
N SER A 119 -14.40 -11.48 13.11
CA SER A 119 -14.13 -10.11 12.65
C SER A 119 -15.43 -9.32 12.48
N ASN A 120 -16.43 -9.93 11.83
CA ASN A 120 -17.76 -9.36 11.62
C ASN A 120 -18.55 -9.15 12.93
N GLU A 121 -18.48 -10.10 13.88
CA GLU A 121 -19.07 -9.94 15.23
C GLU A 121 -18.47 -8.74 15.99
N THR A 122 -17.16 -8.50 15.85
CA THR A 122 -16.52 -7.32 16.45
C THR A 122 -16.66 -6.04 15.62
N GLY A 123 -17.03 -6.15 14.35
CA GLY A 123 -17.01 -5.07 13.37
C GLY A 123 -15.60 -4.57 12.99
N PHE A 124 -14.53 -5.31 13.32
CA PHE A 124 -13.15 -4.95 12.97
C PHE A 124 -12.55 -5.96 11.99
N PHE A 125 -11.92 -5.45 10.94
CA PHE A 125 -11.27 -6.27 9.91
C PHE A 125 -9.79 -5.84 9.77
N ASP A 126 -8.90 -6.83 9.79
CA ASP A 126 -7.48 -6.66 9.52
C ASP A 126 -7.25 -6.83 8.01
N LEU A 127 -6.87 -5.74 7.33
CA LEU A 127 -6.58 -5.67 5.89
C LEU A 127 -5.08 -5.45 5.65
N GLU A 128 -4.57 -5.99 4.55
CA GLU A 128 -3.20 -5.76 4.11
C GLU A 128 -3.22 -4.95 2.82
N ILE A 129 -2.66 -3.75 2.84
CA ILE A 129 -2.47 -2.92 1.65
C ILE A 129 -1.03 -3.09 1.19
N TRP A 130 -0.83 -3.71 0.03
CA TRP A 130 0.46 -3.85 -0.60
C TRP A 130 0.65 -2.72 -1.62
N LEU A 131 1.76 -1.99 -1.54
CA LEU A 131 2.18 -1.04 -2.57
C LEU A 131 3.40 -1.60 -3.28
N ARG A 132 3.27 -1.86 -4.58
CA ARG A 132 4.31 -2.46 -5.43
C ARG A 132 4.64 -1.56 -6.61
N GLY A 133 5.72 -1.87 -7.31
CA GLY A 133 6.16 -1.17 -8.52
C GLY A 133 7.68 -1.06 -8.60
N LYS A 134 8.18 -0.01 -9.24
CA LYS A 134 9.61 0.24 -9.47
C LYS A 134 9.95 1.70 -9.15
N ARG A 135 11.19 1.94 -8.73
CA ARG A 135 11.79 3.29 -8.70
C ARG A 135 13.08 3.28 -9.53
N ILE A 136 13.25 4.29 -10.37
CA ILE A 136 14.41 4.44 -11.26
C ILE A 136 15.38 5.47 -10.67
N PHE A 137 16.68 5.17 -10.82
CA PHE A 137 17.80 5.98 -10.33
C PHE A 137 18.79 6.18 -11.45
N LYS A 138 19.34 7.39 -11.57
CA LYS A 138 20.34 7.73 -12.59
C LYS A 138 21.69 7.85 -11.93
N THR A 139 22.65 7.05 -12.38
CA THR A 139 24.06 7.09 -11.94
C THR A 139 24.96 7.49 -13.10
N SER A 140 26.24 7.70 -12.83
CA SER A 140 27.27 7.86 -13.87
C SER A 140 27.44 6.62 -14.77
N GLU A 141 26.93 5.46 -14.34
CA GLU A 141 27.05 4.19 -15.08
C GLU A 141 25.77 3.78 -15.83
N GLY A 142 24.63 4.43 -15.55
CA GLY A 142 23.36 4.18 -16.23
C GLY A 142 22.11 4.36 -15.34
N ASP A 143 20.97 3.91 -15.88
CA ASP A 143 19.70 3.84 -15.17
C ASP A 143 19.59 2.51 -14.39
N HIS A 144 19.36 2.60 -13.09
CA HIS A 144 19.20 1.46 -12.18
C HIS A 144 17.74 1.37 -11.73
N HIS A 145 17.16 0.16 -11.80
CA HIS A 145 15.76 -0.09 -11.48
C HIS A 145 15.68 -0.88 -10.16
N VAL A 146 14.96 -0.34 -9.17
CA VAL A 146 14.74 -1.01 -7.88
C VAL A 146 13.26 -1.32 -7.71
N HIS A 147 12.96 -2.60 -7.52
CA HIS A 147 11.61 -3.06 -7.20
C HIS A 147 11.18 -2.58 -5.81
N LEU A 148 9.94 -2.13 -5.72
CA LEU A 148 9.29 -1.71 -4.49
C LEU A 148 8.22 -2.74 -4.12
N SER A 149 8.16 -3.08 -2.83
CA SER A 149 7.08 -3.88 -2.25
C SER A 149 6.98 -3.49 -0.77
N TYR A 150 5.90 -2.81 -0.40
CA TYR A 150 5.63 -2.38 0.98
C TYR A 150 4.31 -2.93 1.45
N GLN A 151 4.26 -3.46 2.66
CA GLN A 151 3.04 -3.93 3.31
C GLN A 151 2.59 -2.93 4.37
N CYS A 152 1.38 -2.42 4.26
CA CYS A 152 0.69 -1.67 5.31
C CYS A 152 -0.35 -2.60 5.94
N LYS A 153 -0.27 -2.87 7.26
CA LYS A 153 -1.29 -3.65 7.98
C LYS A 153 -2.29 -2.72 8.66
N LEU A 154 -3.53 -2.71 8.20
CA LEU A 154 -4.58 -1.80 8.66
C LEU A 154 -5.61 -2.61 9.45
N ARG A 155 -5.96 -2.14 10.64
CA ARG A 155 -7.16 -2.62 11.34
C ARG A 155 -8.26 -1.57 11.20
N LEU A 156 -9.30 -1.88 10.44
CA LEU A 156 -10.40 -0.96 10.15
C LEU A 156 -11.68 -1.41 10.85
N GLN A 157 -12.41 -0.44 11.42
CA GLN A 157 -13.78 -0.67 11.87
C GLN A 157 -14.74 -0.50 10.68
N LEU A 158 -15.69 -1.41 10.53
CA LEU A 158 -16.77 -1.30 9.55
C LEU A 158 -17.74 -0.20 10.00
N ILE A 159 -17.83 0.87 9.22
CA ILE A 159 -18.72 1.99 9.50
C ILE A 159 -20.12 1.69 8.96
N THR A 160 -21.04 1.41 9.86
CA THR A 160 -22.48 1.37 9.58
C THR A 160 -23.14 2.68 10.00
N SER A 161 -24.37 2.91 9.53
CA SER A 161 -25.18 4.08 9.94
C SER A 161 -25.36 4.18 11.46
N GLN A 162 -25.39 3.04 12.16
CA GLN A 162 -25.56 2.95 13.61
C GLN A 162 -24.33 3.40 14.41
N ASN A 163 -23.11 3.18 13.90
CA ASN A 163 -21.87 3.42 14.66
C ASN A 163 -21.15 4.73 14.28
N SER A 164 -21.69 5.47 13.30
CA SER A 164 -21.10 6.70 12.73
C SER A 164 -20.74 7.80 13.74
N THR A 165 -21.37 7.81 14.93
CA THR A 165 -21.18 8.85 15.97
C THR A 165 -20.09 8.53 16.99
N THR A 166 -19.56 7.30 17.00
CA THR A 166 -18.58 6.81 17.99
C THR A 166 -17.27 6.33 17.35
N GLN A 167 -17.03 6.73 16.09
CA GLN A 167 -15.86 6.30 15.34
C GLN A 167 -14.57 6.85 15.98
N ASP A 168 -13.67 5.96 16.39
CA ASP A 168 -12.30 6.32 16.72
C ASP A 168 -11.62 6.92 15.47
N SER A 169 -10.96 8.07 15.62
CA SER A 169 -10.25 8.71 14.52
C SER A 169 -9.13 7.80 13.99
N PHE A 170 -9.13 7.56 12.68
CA PHE A 170 -8.14 6.69 12.05
C PHE A 170 -6.73 7.20 12.34
N LYS A 171 -5.85 6.30 12.80
CA LYS A 171 -4.46 6.62 13.14
C LYS A 171 -3.55 6.28 11.95
N PRO A 172 -2.72 7.22 11.45
CA PRO A 172 -1.88 6.97 10.29
C PRO A 172 -0.94 5.76 10.47
N VAL A 173 -1.03 4.80 9.54
CA VAL A 173 -0.27 3.54 9.55
C VAL A 173 0.95 3.67 8.65
N LYS A 174 2.14 3.33 9.15
CA LYS A 174 3.35 3.21 8.31
C LYS A 174 3.35 1.87 7.57
N CYS A 175 3.81 1.90 6.33
CA CYS A 175 4.06 0.69 5.55
C CYS A 175 5.53 0.28 5.70
N HIS A 176 5.80 -1.02 5.64
CA HIS A 176 7.09 -1.65 5.90
C HIS A 176 7.55 -2.51 4.74
#